data_AF-A0A1F5GV44-F1
#
_entry.id   AF-A0A1F5GV44-F1
#
_cell.length_a   1.000
_cell.length_b   1.000
_cell.length_c   1.000
_cell.angle_alpha   90.00
_cell.angle_beta   90.00
_cell.angle_gamma   90.00
#
_symmetry.space_group_name_H-M   'P 1'
#
loop_
_entity.id
_entity.type
_entity.pdbx_description
1 polymer ?
#
loop_
_entity_poly.entity_id
_entity_poly.type
_entity_poly.pdbx_seq_one_letter_code
_entity_poly.pdbx_strand_id
1 'polypeptide(L)'
;MPAQNQGTVSANIPQKPPTPPGENHKPKKLLLILAIIAVLVIIIIGLLIGSKYLNFFGGKSAVSQTVAKVGSELISKDDVQKLTGECVISEEDAVNNLVDEKVLSKWAIDERVNISEEEASDEAVRIGGLNPKDCKKTLAKVNLLRNRLKDNLVKFREGKYISINFGLYANPKPITAPPGVKSEEDRLNKLKEERDYADILTDSIYKEINDKKISFEEAMEKVRNDPKVGNKSTYETSFQSQAFTADDYNNKTGLLSDDSIIERINALSEGQMSEPFVHKINVAFCASEPGCEPEIIDSRWIILKVERIGKGLQGTAESLLADVRKQYKAEIF
;
A
#
# COMPACT_ATOMS: atom_id res chain seq x y z
N MET A 1 44.57 -83.36 -36.61
CA MET A 1 44.85 -83.45 -38.06
C MET A 1 44.52 -82.12 -38.71
N PRO A 2 45.38 -81.60 -39.59
CA PRO A 2 45.45 -80.20 -40.00
C PRO A 2 44.70 -79.92 -41.32
N ALA A 3 44.85 -78.68 -41.80
CA ALA A 3 44.57 -78.15 -43.15
C ALA A 3 43.17 -77.54 -43.34
N GLN A 4 42.97 -76.39 -43.99
CA GLN A 4 43.87 -75.63 -44.87
C GLN A 4 43.36 -74.19 -45.08
N ASN A 5 44.33 -73.28 -45.21
CA ASN A 5 44.34 -71.99 -45.93
C ASN A 5 43.53 -72.03 -47.26
N GLN A 6 42.98 -70.96 -47.86
CA GLN A 6 43.52 -69.60 -48.12
C GLN A 6 42.40 -68.72 -48.76
N GLY A 7 42.48 -67.39 -48.69
CA GLY A 7 41.92 -66.51 -49.75
C GLY A 7 41.13 -65.25 -49.32
N THR A 8 41.80 -64.10 -49.39
CA THR A 8 41.35 -62.67 -49.41
C THR A 8 40.07 -62.37 -50.21
N VAL A 9 39.27 -61.32 -49.96
CA VAL A 9 39.56 -59.88 -50.16
C VAL A 9 38.60 -59.01 -49.32
N SER A 10 39.14 -57.91 -48.82
CA SER A 10 38.52 -56.88 -47.97
C SER A 10 37.64 -55.90 -48.75
N ALA A 11 36.48 -55.51 -48.20
CA ALA A 11 36.12 -54.11 -47.98
C ALA A 11 34.74 -53.95 -47.29
N ASN A 12 34.73 -53.01 -46.34
CA ASN A 12 33.64 -52.24 -45.74
C ASN A 12 32.73 -52.87 -44.67
N ILE A 13 32.87 -52.24 -43.50
CA ILE A 13 32.36 -52.54 -42.17
C ILE A 13 30.98 -51.88 -41.96
N PRO A 14 30.18 -52.41 -41.00
CA PRO A 14 28.73 -52.53 -41.11
C PRO A 14 27.91 -51.41 -40.46
N GLN A 15 26.66 -51.32 -40.94
CA GLN A 15 25.53 -50.70 -40.28
C GLN A 15 25.28 -51.30 -38.88
N LYS A 16 24.90 -50.45 -37.92
CA LYS A 16 24.17 -50.87 -36.71
C LYS A 16 22.92 -49.97 -36.50
N PRO A 17 21.80 -50.52 -35.98
CA PRO A 17 20.47 -49.89 -35.86
C PRO A 17 20.19 -49.44 -34.39
N PRO A 18 18.92 -49.25 -33.96
CA PRO A 18 17.94 -48.21 -34.30
C PRO A 18 17.67 -47.24 -33.10
N THR A 19 16.90 -46.19 -33.39
CA THR A 19 16.50 -45.05 -32.56
C THR A 19 15.53 -45.36 -31.39
N PRO A 20 15.53 -44.58 -30.29
CA PRO A 20 14.37 -44.31 -29.43
C PRO A 20 13.84 -42.84 -29.57
N PRO A 21 12.62 -42.55 -29.10
CA PRO A 21 11.79 -41.47 -29.64
C PRO A 21 11.90 -40.10 -28.93
N GLY A 22 11.95 -39.06 -29.76
CA GLY A 22 11.14 -37.82 -29.69
C GLY A 22 11.07 -37.00 -28.41
N GLU A 23 11.90 -35.97 -28.31
CA GLU A 23 11.59 -34.74 -27.55
C GLU A 23 11.33 -33.58 -28.53
N ASN A 24 10.13 -33.01 -28.43
CA ASN A 24 9.62 -31.97 -29.31
C ASN A 24 10.06 -30.60 -28.75
N HIS A 25 11.20 -30.07 -29.20
CA HIS A 25 11.63 -28.71 -28.88
C HIS A 25 11.30 -27.73 -30.02
N LYS A 26 10.29 -26.89 -29.78
CA LYS A 26 10.03 -25.66 -30.56
C LYS A 26 11.29 -24.76 -30.59
N PRO A 27 11.61 -24.12 -31.73
CA PRO A 27 12.88 -23.42 -31.90
C PRO A 27 12.89 -22.05 -31.19
N LYS A 28 13.82 -21.90 -30.23
CA LYS A 28 14.14 -20.68 -29.46
C LYS A 28 14.57 -19.45 -30.30
N LYS A 29 14.60 -19.54 -31.64
CA LYS A 29 15.06 -18.45 -32.51
C LYS A 29 13.99 -17.39 -32.81
N LEU A 30 12.69 -17.74 -32.75
CA LEU A 30 11.61 -16.77 -33.03
C LEU A 30 11.40 -15.76 -31.89
N LEU A 31 11.52 -16.23 -30.63
CA LEU A 31 11.41 -15.38 -29.43
C LEU A 31 12.56 -14.37 -29.31
N LEU A 32 13.76 -14.74 -29.75
CA LEU A 32 14.92 -13.85 -29.75
C LEU A 32 14.74 -12.71 -30.77
N ILE A 33 14.22 -13.01 -31.96
CA ILE A 33 13.99 -12.03 -33.02
C ILE A 33 12.89 -11.04 -32.61
N LEU A 34 11.80 -11.52 -32.00
CA LEU A 34 10.72 -10.66 -31.49
C LEU A 34 11.19 -9.73 -30.37
N ALA A 35 12.07 -10.19 -29.47
CA ALA A 35 12.64 -9.37 -28.42
C ALA A 35 13.56 -8.27 -28.97
N ILE A 36 14.36 -8.56 -30.00
CA ILE A 36 15.24 -7.56 -30.65
C ILE A 36 14.40 -6.51 -31.40
N ILE A 37 13.32 -6.91 -32.06
CA ILE A 37 12.40 -5.99 -32.75
C ILE A 37 11.68 -5.08 -31.74
N ALA A 38 11.25 -5.61 -30.60
CA ALA A 38 10.60 -4.81 -29.55
C ALA A 38 11.56 -3.73 -28.98
N VAL A 39 12.83 -4.08 -28.76
CA VAL A 39 13.86 -3.12 -28.31
C VAL A 39 14.14 -2.05 -29.37
N LEU A 40 14.19 -2.43 -30.66
CA LEU A 40 14.37 -1.47 -31.76
C LEU A 40 13.19 -0.50 -31.88
N VAL A 41 11.94 -0.97 -31.69
CA VAL A 41 10.75 -0.11 -31.71
C VAL A 41 10.76 0.88 -30.55
N ILE A 42 11.18 0.47 -29.35
CA ILE A 42 11.33 1.36 -28.18
C ILE A 42 12.41 2.42 -28.44
N ILE A 43 13.54 2.05 -29.05
CA ILE A 43 14.62 2.99 -29.40
C ILE A 43 14.15 3.99 -30.46
N ILE A 44 13.40 3.55 -31.48
CA ILE A 44 12.88 4.45 -32.53
C ILE A 44 11.81 5.39 -31.96
N ILE A 45 10.93 4.92 -31.08
CA ILE A 45 9.96 5.78 -30.39
C ILE A 45 10.67 6.78 -29.46
N GLY A 46 11.70 6.34 -28.73
CA GLY A 46 12.55 7.22 -27.92
C GLY A 46 13.29 8.27 -28.75
N LEU A 47 13.76 7.91 -29.95
CA LEU A 47 14.39 8.84 -30.90
C LEU A 47 13.39 9.79 -31.56
N LEU A 48 12.15 9.38 -31.82
CA LEU A 48 11.12 10.25 -32.40
C LEU A 48 10.55 11.23 -31.37
N ILE A 49 10.37 10.80 -30.11
CA ILE A 49 10.00 11.70 -29.00
C ILE A 49 11.19 12.62 -28.66
N GLY A 50 12.42 12.09 -28.62
CA GLY A 50 13.64 12.87 -28.44
C GLY A 50 13.89 13.87 -29.56
N SER A 51 13.61 13.53 -30.82
CA SER A 51 13.75 14.40 -32.00
C SER A 51 12.79 15.59 -31.98
N LYS A 52 11.53 15.39 -31.52
CA LYS A 52 10.61 16.51 -31.30
C LYS A 52 11.05 17.44 -30.16
N TYR A 53 11.74 16.93 -29.15
CA TYR A 53 12.36 17.76 -28.11
C TYR A 53 13.64 18.46 -28.60
N LEU A 54 14.48 17.79 -29.37
CA LEU A 54 15.76 18.34 -29.86
C LEU A 54 15.59 19.46 -30.90
N ASN A 55 14.55 19.43 -31.73
CA ASN A 55 14.29 20.50 -32.70
C ASN A 55 13.65 21.76 -32.07
N PHE A 56 13.34 21.77 -30.77
CA PHE A 56 12.98 22.98 -30.03
C PHE A 56 14.20 23.66 -29.36
N PHE A 57 15.34 22.96 -29.25
CA PHE A 57 16.59 23.46 -28.67
C PHE A 57 17.60 23.99 -29.72
N GLY A 58 17.13 24.43 -30.88
CA GLY A 58 17.95 25.09 -31.92
C GLY A 58 18.35 26.54 -31.61
N GLY A 59 18.31 26.96 -30.34
CA GLY A 59 18.69 28.30 -29.89
C GLY A 59 19.80 28.22 -28.85
N LYS A 60 21.04 28.51 -29.26
CA LYS A 60 22.22 28.89 -28.46
C LYS A 60 22.09 28.56 -26.95
N SER A 61 22.65 27.44 -26.51
CA SER A 61 22.80 27.13 -25.08
C SER A 61 23.74 28.15 -24.42
N ALA A 62 23.16 29.23 -23.90
CA ALA A 62 23.68 29.84 -22.69
C ALA A 62 23.61 28.74 -21.61
N VAL A 63 24.72 28.45 -20.95
CA VAL A 63 24.70 27.60 -19.76
C VAL A 63 23.86 28.35 -18.74
N SER A 64 22.59 27.98 -18.59
CA SER A 64 21.70 28.66 -17.65
C SER A 64 22.27 28.49 -16.25
N GLN A 65 22.50 29.61 -15.58
CA GLN A 65 23.10 29.65 -14.26
C GLN A 65 22.22 28.88 -13.27
N THR A 66 22.80 27.95 -12.52
CA THR A 66 22.10 27.28 -11.42
C THR A 66 21.89 28.27 -10.27
N VAL A 67 20.65 28.35 -9.78
CA VAL A 67 20.24 29.26 -8.70
C VAL A 67 19.84 28.52 -7.42
N ALA A 68 19.48 27.24 -7.53
CA ALA A 68 19.28 26.38 -6.38
C ALA A 68 19.47 24.90 -6.76
N LYS A 69 19.58 24.04 -5.74
CA LYS A 69 19.56 22.58 -5.90
C LYS A 69 18.80 21.91 -4.77
N VAL A 70 18.28 20.71 -5.03
CA VAL A 70 17.67 19.80 -4.04
C VAL A 70 18.24 18.41 -4.27
N GLY A 71 19.20 18.01 -3.45
CA GLY A 71 19.98 16.79 -3.66
C GLY A 71 20.77 16.86 -4.96
N SER A 72 20.43 16.01 -5.95
CA SER A 72 21.03 16.03 -7.28
C SER A 72 20.24 16.83 -8.31
N GLU A 73 19.05 17.33 -7.97
CA GLU A 73 18.21 18.10 -8.90
C GLU A 73 18.61 19.57 -8.86
N LEU A 74 18.80 20.16 -10.04
CA LEU A 74 19.15 21.57 -10.19
C LEU A 74 17.90 22.40 -10.54
N ILE A 75 17.92 23.65 -10.10
CA ILE A 75 16.97 24.69 -10.50
C ILE A 75 17.79 25.77 -11.21
N SER A 76 17.43 26.03 -12.46
CA SER A 76 18.13 27.01 -13.30
C SER A 76 17.47 28.38 -13.22
N LYS A 77 18.22 29.41 -13.63
CA LYS A 77 17.67 30.76 -13.76
C LYS A 77 16.52 30.83 -14.76
N ASP A 78 16.55 29.98 -15.79
CA ASP A 78 15.49 29.92 -16.80
C ASP A 78 14.18 29.39 -16.20
N ASP A 79 14.25 28.42 -15.27
CA ASP A 79 13.09 27.91 -14.56
C ASP A 79 12.43 29.00 -13.71
N VAL A 80 13.25 29.80 -13.01
CA VAL A 80 12.79 30.95 -12.23
C VAL A 80 12.15 32.00 -13.13
N GLN A 81 12.80 32.34 -14.23
CA GLN A 81 12.30 33.33 -15.20
C GLN A 81 10.99 32.89 -15.85
N LYS A 82 10.83 31.60 -16.13
CA LYS A 82 9.56 31.05 -16.61
C LYS A 82 8.46 31.29 -15.57
N LEU A 83 8.74 30.99 -14.31
CA LEU A 83 7.76 31.14 -13.23
C LEU A 83 7.38 32.60 -12.96
N THR A 84 8.37 33.51 -12.91
CA THR A 84 8.15 34.96 -12.71
C THR A 84 7.58 35.66 -13.93
N GLY A 85 7.81 35.13 -15.14
CA GLY A 85 7.20 35.63 -16.37
C GLY A 85 5.70 35.28 -16.47
N GLU A 86 5.30 34.15 -15.90
CA GLU A 86 3.90 33.70 -15.94
C GLU A 86 3.05 34.25 -14.78
N CYS A 87 3.66 34.42 -13.60
CA CYS A 87 3.03 34.89 -12.37
C CYS A 87 3.73 36.14 -11.83
N VAL A 88 2.96 37.10 -11.31
CA VAL A 88 3.52 38.26 -10.59
C VAL A 88 4.01 37.80 -9.21
N ILE A 89 5.21 37.24 -9.16
CA ILE A 89 5.93 36.80 -7.95
C ILE A 89 7.37 37.28 -8.02
N SER A 90 8.00 37.48 -6.87
CA SER A 90 9.42 37.87 -6.83
C SER A 90 10.31 36.71 -7.30
N GLU A 91 11.53 37.00 -7.76
CA GLU A 91 12.51 35.95 -8.10
C GLU A 91 12.83 35.07 -6.88
N GLU A 92 12.92 35.68 -5.69
CA GLU A 92 13.13 34.96 -4.43
C GLU A 92 11.98 33.99 -4.12
N ASP A 93 10.74 34.44 -4.25
CA ASP A 93 9.57 33.58 -4.05
C ASP A 93 9.51 32.47 -5.10
N ALA A 94 9.88 32.77 -6.34
CA ALA A 94 9.91 31.78 -7.41
C ALA A 94 10.94 30.68 -7.14
N VAL A 95 12.16 31.05 -6.73
CA VAL A 95 13.19 30.08 -6.31
C VAL A 95 12.68 29.24 -5.14
N ASN A 96 12.14 29.88 -4.10
CA ASN A 96 11.63 29.17 -2.93
C ASN A 96 10.51 28.18 -3.28
N ASN A 97 9.56 28.57 -4.14
CA ASN A 97 8.47 27.69 -4.56
C ASN A 97 8.97 26.50 -5.37
N LEU A 98 9.96 26.68 -6.25
CA LEU A 98 10.55 25.59 -7.03
C LEU A 98 11.34 24.63 -6.13
N VAL A 99 12.08 25.15 -5.15
CA VAL A 99 12.74 24.35 -4.12
C VAL A 99 11.72 23.55 -3.33
N ASP A 100 10.66 24.21 -2.85
CA ASP A 100 9.62 23.58 -2.05
C ASP A 100 8.85 22.53 -2.82
N GLU A 101 8.53 22.75 -4.09
CA GLU A 101 7.87 21.75 -4.91
C GLU A 101 8.69 20.45 -4.94
N LYS A 102 10.00 20.56 -5.17
CA LYS A 102 10.91 19.40 -5.21
C LYS A 102 11.06 18.73 -3.84
N VAL A 103 11.29 19.53 -2.80
CA VAL A 103 11.48 19.05 -1.42
C VAL A 103 10.22 18.34 -0.92
N LEU A 104 9.05 18.97 -1.06
CA LEU A 104 7.77 18.41 -0.62
C LEU A 104 7.34 17.22 -1.46
N SER A 105 7.65 17.19 -2.77
CA SER A 105 7.35 16.01 -3.60
C SER A 105 8.18 14.80 -3.14
N LYS A 106 9.46 14.99 -2.79
CA LYS A 106 10.28 13.91 -2.22
C LYS A 106 9.75 13.46 -0.87
N TRP A 107 9.39 14.41 -0.01
CA TRP A 107 8.82 14.09 1.29
C TRP A 107 7.48 13.33 1.19
N ALA A 108 6.61 13.74 0.28
CA ALA A 108 5.35 13.04 0.02
C ALA A 108 5.57 11.59 -0.44
N ILE A 109 6.59 11.32 -1.25
CA ILE A 109 6.96 9.94 -1.62
C ILE A 109 7.37 9.14 -0.38
N ASP A 110 8.25 9.70 0.46
CA ASP A 110 8.73 9.03 1.66
C ASP A 110 7.59 8.75 2.66
N GLU A 111 6.62 9.67 2.77
CA GLU A 111 5.43 9.53 3.63
C GLU A 111 4.25 8.80 2.97
N ARG A 112 4.42 8.33 1.72
CA ARG A 112 3.35 7.70 0.91
C ARG A 112 2.08 8.55 0.82
N VAL A 113 2.26 9.87 0.73
CA VAL A 113 1.20 10.83 0.44
C VAL A 113 1.08 10.93 -1.08
N ASN A 114 -0.11 10.63 -1.60
CA ASN A 114 -0.41 10.78 -3.02
C ASN A 114 -1.35 11.97 -3.24
N ILE A 115 -1.15 12.69 -4.33
CA ILE A 115 -2.06 13.74 -4.82
C ILE A 115 -2.46 13.33 -6.22
N SER A 116 -3.76 13.18 -6.46
CA SER A 116 -4.26 12.82 -7.78
C SER A 116 -4.10 13.99 -8.77
N GLU A 117 -4.05 13.69 -10.07
CA GLU A 117 -4.04 14.73 -11.10
C GLU A 117 -5.30 15.60 -11.06
N GLU A 118 -6.43 15.01 -10.64
CA GLU A 118 -7.70 15.70 -10.45
C GLU A 118 -7.62 16.71 -9.30
N GLU A 119 -7.12 16.31 -8.12
CA GLU A 119 -6.93 17.21 -6.97
C GLU A 119 -5.98 18.37 -7.34
N ALA A 120 -4.89 18.07 -8.03
CA ALA A 120 -3.94 19.08 -8.48
C ALA A 120 -4.55 20.04 -9.50
N SER A 121 -5.41 19.55 -10.39
CA SER A 121 -6.12 20.35 -11.39
C SER A 121 -7.16 21.26 -10.73
N ASP A 122 -7.97 20.73 -9.82
CA ASP A 122 -9.01 21.48 -9.12
C ASP A 122 -8.42 22.62 -8.29
N GLU A 123 -7.34 22.35 -7.57
CA GLU A 123 -6.64 23.40 -6.82
C GLU A 123 -6.01 24.45 -7.76
N ALA A 124 -5.45 24.01 -8.89
CA ALA A 124 -4.90 24.94 -9.88
C ALA A 124 -5.99 25.83 -10.49
N VAL A 125 -7.18 25.28 -10.76
CA VAL A 125 -8.35 26.05 -11.21
C VAL A 125 -8.85 26.99 -10.12
N ARG A 126 -8.84 26.57 -8.85
CA ARG A 126 -9.24 27.42 -7.72
C ARG A 126 -8.32 28.65 -7.58
N ILE A 127 -7.01 28.49 -7.77
CA ILE A 127 -6.03 29.58 -7.61
C ILE A 127 -5.83 30.39 -8.91
N GLY A 128 -6.01 29.77 -10.08
CA GLY A 128 -5.66 30.33 -11.38
C GLY A 128 -6.83 30.56 -12.34
N GLY A 129 -8.04 30.11 -12.01
CA GLY A 129 -9.20 30.10 -12.90
C GLY A 129 -9.16 28.98 -13.94
N LEU A 130 -10.11 28.99 -14.88
CA LEU A 130 -10.17 28.05 -16.00
C LEU A 130 -8.89 28.17 -16.85
N ASN A 131 -8.22 27.04 -17.10
CA ASN A 131 -6.92 26.93 -17.79
C ASN A 131 -5.76 27.66 -17.06
N PRO A 132 -5.37 27.19 -15.87
CA PRO A 132 -4.30 27.82 -15.10
C PRO A 132 -2.95 27.72 -15.82
N LYS A 133 -2.18 28.81 -15.77
CA LYS A 133 -0.77 28.84 -16.22
C LYS A 133 0.09 27.85 -15.43
N ASP A 134 1.25 27.46 -15.96
CA ASP A 134 2.13 26.49 -15.30
C ASP A 134 2.55 26.99 -13.92
N CYS A 135 2.83 28.28 -13.76
CA CYS A 135 3.13 28.85 -12.45
C CYS A 135 2.02 28.64 -11.40
N LYS A 136 0.74 28.70 -11.80
CA LYS A 136 -0.40 28.45 -10.90
C LYS A 136 -0.53 26.98 -10.54
N LYS A 137 -0.20 26.08 -11.47
CA LYS A 137 -0.15 24.63 -11.21
C LYS A 137 0.94 24.27 -10.20
N THR A 138 2.14 24.85 -10.34
CA THR A 138 3.23 24.68 -9.37
C THR A 138 2.82 25.15 -7.97
N LEU A 139 2.25 26.36 -7.86
CA LEU A 139 1.78 26.90 -6.57
C LEU A 139 0.66 26.04 -5.95
N ALA A 140 -0.29 25.57 -6.76
CA ALA A 140 -1.36 24.68 -6.33
C ALA A 140 -0.81 23.37 -5.75
N LYS A 141 0.12 22.75 -6.48
CA LYS A 141 0.78 21.51 -6.04
C LYS A 141 1.54 21.71 -4.73
N VAL A 142 2.31 22.79 -4.58
CA VAL A 142 3.00 23.12 -3.33
C VAL A 142 2.01 23.27 -2.17
N ASN A 143 0.89 23.98 -2.38
CA ASN A 143 -0.13 24.17 -1.34
C ASN A 143 -0.80 22.86 -0.92
N LEU A 144 -1.17 22.01 -1.88
CA LEU A 144 -1.74 20.68 -1.58
C LEU A 144 -0.77 19.80 -0.82
N LEU A 145 0.49 19.73 -1.28
CA LEU A 145 1.53 18.96 -0.61
C LEU A 145 1.72 19.45 0.83
N ARG A 146 1.84 20.77 1.04
CA ARG A 146 1.94 21.34 2.39
C ARG A 146 0.75 20.96 3.25
N ASN A 147 -0.47 21.08 2.74
CA ASN A 147 -1.66 20.78 3.53
C ASN A 147 -1.75 19.29 3.88
N ARG A 148 -1.56 18.38 2.92
CA ARG A 148 -1.54 16.93 3.17
C ARG A 148 -0.42 16.51 4.12
N LEU A 149 0.76 17.10 3.98
CA LEU A 149 1.91 16.78 4.84
C LEU A 149 1.78 17.41 6.24
N LYS A 150 0.99 18.49 6.41
CA LYS A 150 0.61 18.99 7.73
C LYS A 150 -0.24 17.97 8.50
N ASP A 151 -1.02 17.14 7.83
CA ASP A 151 -1.80 16.12 8.53
C ASP A 151 -0.90 15.05 9.18
N ASN A 152 0.36 14.89 8.71
CA ASN A 152 1.37 14.03 9.34
C ASN A 152 1.99 14.64 10.63
N LEU A 153 1.59 15.85 11.03
CA LEU A 153 1.95 16.45 12.32
C LEU A 153 1.38 15.67 13.51
N VAL A 154 0.25 15.00 13.31
CA VAL A 154 -0.39 14.19 14.34
C VAL A 154 0.12 12.75 14.20
N LYS A 155 0.44 12.12 15.33
CA LYS A 155 0.77 10.69 15.34
C LYS A 155 -0.47 9.92 14.90
N PHE A 156 -0.37 9.22 13.79
CA PHE A 156 -1.45 8.38 13.29
C PHE A 156 -0.93 6.99 12.95
N ARG A 157 -1.86 6.04 12.85
CA ARG A 157 -1.59 4.71 12.30
C ARG A 157 -2.69 4.36 11.32
N GLU A 158 -2.31 3.65 10.27
CA GLU A 158 -3.25 3.06 9.31
C GLU A 158 -2.93 1.61 9.13
N GLY A 159 -3.94 0.85 8.74
CA GLY A 159 -3.76 -0.57 8.55
C GLY A 159 -5.03 -1.31 8.28
N LYS A 160 -5.02 -2.58 8.62
CA LYS A 160 -6.11 -3.52 8.35
C LYS A 160 -6.31 -4.43 9.54
N TYR A 161 -7.51 -4.97 9.64
CA TYR A 161 -7.80 -6.01 10.61
C TYR A 161 -8.65 -7.11 10.00
N ILE A 162 -8.40 -8.33 10.47
CA ILE A 162 -9.26 -9.49 10.27
C ILE A 162 -10.05 -9.69 11.55
N SER A 163 -11.37 -9.82 11.42
CA SER A 163 -12.30 -10.00 12.54
C SER A 163 -13.12 -11.27 12.32
N ILE A 164 -12.93 -12.26 13.18
CA ILE A 164 -13.66 -13.53 13.16
C ILE A 164 -14.59 -13.55 14.37
N ASN A 165 -15.87 -13.28 14.13
CA ASN A 165 -16.89 -13.17 15.18
C ASN A 165 -17.39 -14.56 15.61
N PHE A 166 -17.45 -14.81 16.91
CA PHE A 166 -18.06 -16.00 17.55
C PHE A 166 -19.00 -15.60 18.73
N GLY A 167 -19.40 -14.34 18.76
CA GLY A 167 -20.16 -13.76 19.87
C GLY A 167 -21.66 -14.09 19.88
N LEU A 168 -22.20 -14.79 18.87
CA LEU A 168 -23.65 -14.94 18.70
C LEU A 168 -24.31 -15.58 19.92
N TYR A 169 -23.67 -16.61 20.46
CA TYR A 169 -24.12 -17.29 21.68
C TYR A 169 -23.42 -16.80 22.95
N ALA A 170 -22.57 -15.76 22.88
CA ALA A 170 -21.71 -15.38 23.99
C ALA A 170 -22.45 -14.60 25.10
N ASN A 171 -23.43 -13.75 24.75
CA ASN A 171 -24.23 -13.02 25.74
C ASN A 171 -25.24 -13.98 26.43
N PRO A 172 -25.18 -14.15 27.76
CA PRO A 172 -26.12 -14.99 28.50
C PRO A 172 -27.53 -14.39 28.59
N LYS A 173 -27.69 -13.08 28.34
CA LYS A 173 -28.94 -12.34 28.41
C LYS A 173 -29.14 -11.49 27.14
N PRO A 174 -29.32 -12.09 25.96
CA PRO A 174 -29.52 -11.32 24.74
C PRO A 174 -30.95 -10.74 24.68
N ILE A 175 -31.11 -9.56 24.06
CA ILE A 175 -32.44 -8.95 23.80
C ILE A 175 -33.35 -9.94 23.06
N THR A 176 -32.77 -10.65 22.08
CA THR A 176 -33.44 -11.68 21.30
C THR A 176 -32.65 -12.98 21.44
N ALA A 177 -33.35 -14.06 21.80
CA ALA A 177 -32.72 -15.37 21.91
C ALA A 177 -32.05 -15.77 20.57
N PRO A 178 -30.79 -16.21 20.58
CA PRO A 178 -30.10 -16.64 19.38
C PRO A 178 -30.74 -17.93 18.83
N PRO A 179 -30.68 -18.13 17.50
CA PRO A 179 -31.41 -19.21 16.84
C PRO A 179 -30.96 -20.59 17.34
N GLY A 180 -31.95 -21.47 17.54
CA GLY A 180 -31.71 -22.87 17.92
C GLY A 180 -31.29 -23.09 19.38
N VAL A 181 -31.41 -22.07 20.25
CA VAL A 181 -31.21 -22.22 21.70
C VAL A 181 -32.54 -22.50 22.38
N LYS A 182 -32.65 -23.63 23.09
CA LYS A 182 -33.83 -24.00 23.89
C LYS A 182 -33.54 -24.01 25.39
N SER A 183 -32.27 -24.00 25.77
CA SER A 183 -31.78 -24.03 27.13
C SER A 183 -30.42 -23.33 27.23
N GLU A 184 -30.00 -23.02 28.46
CA GLU A 184 -28.66 -22.47 28.71
C GLU A 184 -27.55 -23.47 28.33
N GLU A 185 -27.77 -24.76 28.54
CA GLU A 185 -26.85 -25.82 28.13
C GLU A 185 -26.67 -25.84 26.61
N ASP A 186 -27.75 -25.71 25.83
CA ASP A 186 -27.67 -25.61 24.37
C ASP A 186 -26.87 -24.38 23.92
N ARG A 187 -27.05 -23.24 24.62
CA ARG A 187 -26.30 -22.01 24.32
C ARG A 187 -24.81 -22.22 24.55
N LEU A 188 -24.42 -22.80 25.69
CA LEU A 188 -23.02 -23.05 26.02
C LEU A 188 -22.35 -24.04 25.05
N ASN A 189 -23.07 -25.09 24.65
CA ASN A 189 -22.57 -26.04 23.64
C ASN A 189 -22.34 -25.36 22.29
N LYS A 190 -23.29 -24.52 21.84
CA LYS A 190 -23.16 -23.76 20.59
C LYS A 190 -22.06 -22.70 20.65
N LEU A 191 -21.91 -22.01 21.79
CA LEU A 191 -20.82 -21.08 22.01
C LEU A 191 -19.46 -21.78 21.91
N LYS A 192 -19.35 -22.99 22.47
CA LYS A 192 -18.14 -23.80 22.35
C LYS A 192 -17.87 -24.19 20.89
N GLU A 193 -18.88 -24.66 20.16
CA GLU A 193 -18.74 -24.99 18.73
C GLU A 193 -18.29 -23.79 17.89
N GLU A 194 -18.86 -22.60 18.13
CA GLU A 194 -18.44 -21.37 17.43
C GLU A 194 -17.01 -20.96 17.79
N ARG A 195 -16.65 -21.04 19.07
CA ARG A 195 -15.29 -20.72 19.52
C ARG A 195 -14.27 -21.69 18.93
N ASP A 196 -14.50 -23.00 19.04
CA ASP A 196 -13.59 -24.02 18.50
C ASP A 196 -13.38 -23.83 17.00
N TYR A 197 -14.46 -23.49 16.27
CA TYR A 197 -14.36 -23.17 14.85
C TYR A 197 -13.56 -21.90 14.58
N ALA A 198 -13.81 -20.83 15.36
CA ALA A 198 -13.11 -19.57 15.22
C ALA A 198 -11.62 -19.69 15.55
N ASP A 199 -11.25 -20.48 16.56
CA ASP A 199 -9.86 -20.80 16.91
C ASP A 199 -9.15 -21.47 15.71
N ILE A 200 -9.74 -22.55 15.17
CA ILE A 200 -9.18 -23.28 14.01
C ILE A 200 -9.02 -22.36 12.80
N LEU A 201 -10.03 -21.56 12.49
CA LEU A 201 -10.00 -20.65 11.34
C LEU A 201 -8.94 -19.57 11.52
N THR A 202 -8.86 -18.97 12.70
CA THR A 202 -7.89 -17.93 13.05
C THR A 202 -6.47 -18.44 12.94
N ASP A 203 -6.17 -19.60 13.54
CA ASP A 203 -4.85 -20.23 13.50
C ASP A 203 -4.44 -20.59 12.06
N SER A 204 -5.39 -21.13 11.29
CA SER A 204 -5.19 -21.44 9.88
C SER A 204 -4.83 -20.20 9.07
N ILE A 205 -5.59 -19.11 9.22
CA ILE A 205 -5.35 -17.84 8.53
C ILE A 205 -4.00 -17.24 8.93
N TYR A 206 -3.73 -17.16 10.23
CA TYR A 206 -2.49 -16.58 10.73
C TYR A 206 -1.27 -17.32 10.18
N LYS A 207 -1.33 -18.66 10.16
CA LYS A 207 -0.31 -19.52 9.57
C LYS A 207 -0.20 -19.34 8.05
N GLU A 208 -1.30 -19.28 7.31
CA GLU A 208 -1.29 -19.09 5.86
C GLU A 208 -0.67 -17.73 5.47
N ILE A 209 -0.94 -16.66 6.23
CA ILE A 209 -0.32 -15.34 6.02
C ILE A 209 1.18 -15.40 6.33
N ASN A 210 1.59 -15.97 7.48
CA ASN A 210 2.99 -16.08 7.88
C ASN A 210 3.82 -16.97 6.93
N ASP A 211 3.22 -18.05 6.42
CA ASP A 211 3.80 -18.92 5.41
C ASP A 211 3.80 -18.29 4.00
N LYS A 212 3.28 -17.06 3.85
CA LYS A 212 3.13 -16.32 2.58
C LYS A 212 2.32 -17.08 1.52
N LYS A 213 1.39 -17.93 1.95
CA LYS A 213 0.47 -18.67 1.06
C LYS A 213 -0.64 -17.77 0.54
N ILE A 214 -1.08 -16.83 1.38
CA ILE A 214 -2.05 -15.79 1.04
C ILE A 214 -1.57 -14.44 1.57
N SER A 215 -2.03 -13.37 0.94
CA SER A 215 -1.91 -12.00 1.43
C SER A 215 -2.90 -11.74 2.58
N PHE A 216 -2.69 -10.63 3.29
CA PHE A 216 -3.60 -10.21 4.36
C PHE A 216 -5.00 -9.89 3.79
N GLU A 217 -5.05 -9.32 2.59
CA GLU A 217 -6.26 -8.95 1.86
C GLU A 217 -7.05 -10.18 1.40
N GLU A 218 -6.36 -11.19 0.87
CA GLU A 218 -6.98 -12.49 0.54
C GLU A 218 -7.53 -13.19 1.79
N ALA A 219 -6.83 -13.09 2.93
CA ALA A 219 -7.33 -13.61 4.20
C ALA A 219 -8.58 -12.85 4.68
N MET A 220 -8.62 -11.52 4.56
CA MET A 220 -9.81 -10.73 4.86
C MET A 220 -11.01 -11.17 4.01
N GLU A 221 -10.79 -11.39 2.71
CA GLU A 221 -11.83 -11.83 1.79
C GLU A 221 -12.29 -13.28 2.09
N LYS A 222 -11.36 -14.16 2.44
CA LYS A 222 -11.65 -15.53 2.89
C LYS A 222 -12.55 -15.52 4.13
N VAL A 223 -12.27 -14.66 5.11
CA VAL A 223 -13.10 -14.51 6.31
C VAL A 223 -14.46 -13.90 5.99
N ARG A 224 -14.50 -12.88 5.13
CA ARG A 224 -15.74 -12.22 4.73
C ARG A 224 -16.71 -13.15 4.02
N ASN A 225 -16.19 -14.08 3.22
CA ASN A 225 -16.97 -15.06 2.46
C ASN A 225 -17.16 -16.40 3.19
N ASP A 226 -16.66 -16.53 4.41
CA ASP A 226 -16.84 -17.75 5.17
C ASP A 226 -18.32 -17.87 5.62
N PRO A 227 -19.01 -18.99 5.32
CA PRO A 227 -20.44 -19.11 5.61
C PRO A 227 -20.76 -19.26 7.10
N LYS A 228 -19.76 -19.54 7.95
CA LYS A 228 -19.89 -19.69 9.39
C LYS A 228 -19.45 -18.42 10.13
N VAL A 229 -18.51 -17.66 9.55
CA VAL A 229 -18.17 -16.33 10.07
C VAL A 229 -19.20 -15.32 9.59
N GLY A 230 -19.80 -14.57 10.51
CA GLY A 230 -20.76 -13.53 10.12
C GLY A 230 -22.23 -13.98 10.07
N ASN A 231 -22.58 -15.08 10.76
CA ASN A 231 -23.88 -15.11 11.42
C ASN A 231 -23.94 -13.85 12.29
N LYS A 232 -24.68 -12.83 11.81
CA LYS A 232 -24.75 -11.49 12.41
C LYS A 232 -24.83 -11.64 13.92
N SER A 233 -23.72 -11.37 14.62
CA SER A 233 -23.80 -11.29 16.07
C SER A 233 -24.90 -10.28 16.35
N THR A 234 -25.80 -10.59 17.27
CA THR A 234 -26.95 -9.72 17.59
C THR A 234 -26.54 -8.37 18.21
N TYR A 235 -25.24 -8.08 18.32
CA TYR A 235 -24.71 -6.79 18.76
C TYR A 235 -24.41 -5.86 17.58
N GLU A 236 -24.70 -4.56 17.79
CA GLU A 236 -24.35 -3.46 16.87
C GLU A 236 -22.84 -3.41 16.54
N THR A 237 -21.99 -4.04 17.36
CA THR A 237 -20.53 -4.00 17.24
C THR A 237 -19.95 -5.10 16.34
N SER A 238 -20.72 -5.81 15.50
CA SER A 238 -20.21 -6.87 14.61
C SER A 238 -19.35 -6.33 13.47
N PHE A 239 -18.14 -5.89 13.80
CA PHE A 239 -17.18 -5.38 12.83
C PHE A 239 -16.72 -6.51 11.91
N GLN A 240 -16.85 -6.27 10.60
CA GLN A 240 -16.26 -7.12 9.57
C GLN A 240 -14.80 -6.75 9.35
N SER A 241 -14.04 -7.67 8.76
CA SER A 241 -12.66 -7.42 8.32
C SER A 241 -12.60 -6.26 7.32
N GLN A 242 -11.83 -5.23 7.65
CA GLN A 242 -11.67 -4.03 6.81
C GLN A 242 -10.33 -3.30 7.09
N ALA A 243 -10.06 -2.29 6.26
CA ALA A 243 -9.00 -1.32 6.52
C ALA A 243 -9.47 -0.25 7.52
N PHE A 244 -8.51 0.41 8.16
CA PHE A 244 -8.75 1.61 8.97
C PHE A 244 -7.79 2.73 8.55
N THR A 245 -8.30 3.95 8.58
CA THR A 245 -7.61 5.17 8.16
C THR A 245 -7.02 5.93 9.34
N ALA A 246 -6.23 6.97 9.06
CA ALA A 246 -5.72 7.87 10.08
C ALA A 246 -6.86 8.56 10.84
N ASP A 247 -7.94 8.90 10.16
CA ASP A 247 -9.12 9.50 10.76
C ASP A 247 -9.82 8.53 11.70
N ASP A 248 -9.95 7.25 11.32
CA ASP A 248 -10.53 6.24 12.19
C ASP A 248 -9.71 6.06 13.48
N TYR A 249 -8.39 6.06 13.34
CA TYR A 249 -7.45 5.94 14.45
C TYR A 249 -7.49 7.15 15.38
N ASN A 250 -7.46 8.37 14.84
CA ASN A 250 -7.43 9.61 15.61
C ASN A 250 -8.79 9.88 16.30
N ASN A 251 -9.89 9.58 15.62
CA ASN A 251 -11.24 9.80 16.14
C ASN A 251 -11.80 8.58 16.90
N LYS A 252 -11.02 7.50 17.02
CA LYS A 252 -11.39 6.25 17.70
C LYS A 252 -12.74 5.69 17.22
N THR A 253 -12.90 5.51 15.91
CA THR A 253 -14.16 5.04 15.30
C THR A 253 -14.17 3.52 15.11
N GLY A 254 -15.37 2.92 15.06
CA GLY A 254 -15.55 1.49 14.79
C GLY A 254 -14.84 0.60 15.82
N LEU A 255 -14.05 -0.38 15.36
CA LEU A 255 -13.25 -1.26 16.22
C LEU A 255 -12.22 -0.49 17.06
N LEU A 256 -11.79 0.69 16.59
CA LEU A 256 -10.79 1.53 17.27
C LEU A 256 -11.40 2.35 18.41
N SER A 257 -12.71 2.29 18.63
CA SER A 257 -13.33 2.88 19.82
C SER A 257 -12.87 2.22 21.12
N ASP A 258 -12.33 1.00 21.04
CA ASP A 258 -11.79 0.26 22.19
C ASP A 258 -10.28 0.51 22.35
N ASP A 259 -9.92 1.08 23.50
CA ASP A 259 -8.52 1.40 23.83
C ASP A 259 -7.60 0.17 23.84
N SER A 260 -8.13 -1.02 24.17
CA SER A 260 -7.34 -2.26 24.14
C SER A 260 -6.92 -2.67 22.72
N ILE A 261 -7.71 -2.29 21.70
CA ILE A 261 -7.34 -2.47 20.29
C ILE A 261 -6.27 -1.44 19.91
N ILE A 262 -6.46 -0.17 20.30
CA ILE A 262 -5.49 0.90 20.04
C ILE A 262 -4.12 0.56 20.65
N GLU A 263 -4.07 0.07 21.89
CA GLU A 263 -2.83 -0.35 22.54
C GLU A 263 -2.09 -1.43 21.75
N ARG A 264 -2.82 -2.42 21.24
CA ARG A 264 -2.24 -3.48 20.40
C ARG A 264 -1.72 -2.94 19.07
N ILE A 265 -2.45 -2.02 18.43
CA ILE A 265 -2.00 -1.33 17.22
C ILE A 265 -0.73 -0.50 17.51
N ASN A 266 -0.66 0.14 18.68
CA ASN A 266 0.50 0.93 19.10
C ASN A 266 1.76 0.11 19.37
N ALA A 267 1.60 -1.16 19.77
CA ALA A 267 2.71 -2.09 19.95
C ALA A 267 3.31 -2.60 18.62
N LEU A 268 2.61 -2.44 17.48
CA LEU A 268 3.09 -2.92 16.18
C LEU A 268 3.99 -1.90 15.48
N SER A 269 5.00 -2.40 14.77
CA SER A 269 5.79 -1.62 13.82
C SER A 269 5.11 -1.55 12.44
N GLU A 270 5.55 -0.65 11.58
CA GLU A 270 5.04 -0.58 10.20
C GLU A 270 5.34 -1.89 9.45
N GLY A 271 4.33 -2.41 8.76
CA GLY A 271 4.38 -3.69 8.05
C GLY A 271 4.18 -4.91 8.96
N GLN A 272 4.12 -4.73 10.28
CA GLN A 272 3.99 -5.82 11.24
C GLN A 272 2.52 -6.23 11.40
N MET A 273 2.32 -7.55 11.53
CA MET A 273 1.05 -8.17 11.90
C MET A 273 1.11 -8.64 13.36
N SER A 274 0.00 -8.54 14.10
CA SER A 274 -0.11 -9.10 15.45
C SER A 274 -0.27 -10.61 15.40
N GLU A 275 0.14 -11.31 16.46
CA GLU A 275 -0.45 -12.61 16.77
C GLU A 275 -1.97 -12.47 16.96
N PRO A 276 -2.75 -13.53 16.73
CA PRO A 276 -4.17 -13.49 16.97
C PRO A 276 -4.48 -13.29 18.46
N PHE A 277 -5.53 -12.53 18.75
CA PHE A 277 -5.98 -12.32 20.12
C PHE A 277 -7.50 -12.21 20.19
N VAL A 278 -8.05 -12.60 21.34
CA VAL A 278 -9.48 -12.44 21.62
C VAL A 278 -9.75 -11.01 22.02
N HIS A 279 -10.68 -10.37 21.30
CA HIS A 279 -11.24 -9.08 21.68
C HIS A 279 -12.51 -9.29 22.52
N LYS A 280 -12.55 -8.58 23.64
CA LYS A 280 -13.61 -8.64 24.62
C LYS A 280 -14.55 -7.46 24.44
N ILE A 281 -15.86 -7.70 24.54
CA ILE A 281 -16.87 -6.66 24.37
C ILE A 281 -17.68 -6.50 25.66
N ASN A 282 -18.06 -5.26 25.95
CA ASN A 282 -19.04 -4.98 27.00
C ASN A 282 -20.45 -5.22 26.45
N VAL A 283 -21.18 -6.15 27.05
CA VAL A 283 -22.58 -6.46 26.73
C VAL A 283 -23.56 -6.00 27.79
N ALA A 284 -23.10 -5.24 28.79
CA ALA A 284 -23.99 -4.68 29.80
C ALA A 284 -25.06 -3.81 29.13
N PHE A 285 -26.33 -4.09 29.43
CA PHE A 285 -27.47 -3.32 28.90
C PHE A 285 -27.41 -1.83 29.25
N CYS A 286 -26.80 -1.50 30.39
CA CYS A 286 -26.63 -0.14 30.89
C CYS A 286 -25.25 0.46 30.57
N ALA A 287 -24.50 -0.08 29.60
CA ALA A 287 -23.10 0.33 29.35
C ALA A 287 -22.90 1.83 29.10
N SER A 288 -23.96 2.58 28.76
CA SER A 288 -23.96 4.04 28.59
C SER A 288 -24.32 4.84 29.87
N GLU A 289 -24.67 4.18 30.97
CA GLU A 289 -25.13 4.81 32.22
C GLU A 289 -24.00 4.89 33.27
N PRO A 290 -23.86 6.04 33.98
CA PRO A 290 -22.87 6.17 35.06
C PRO A 290 -23.13 5.16 36.19
N GLY A 291 -22.10 4.38 36.55
CA GLY A 291 -22.18 3.38 37.63
C GLY A 291 -22.63 1.99 37.18
N CYS A 292 -22.86 1.76 35.88
CA CYS A 292 -23.08 0.42 35.35
C CYS A 292 -21.76 -0.37 35.35
N GLU A 293 -21.75 -1.52 36.01
CA GLU A 293 -20.61 -2.44 35.94
C GLU A 293 -20.55 -3.08 34.55
N PRO A 294 -19.36 -3.12 33.91
CA PRO A 294 -19.22 -3.71 32.59
C PRO A 294 -19.38 -5.23 32.65
N GLU A 295 -20.19 -5.79 31.75
CA GLU A 295 -20.32 -7.22 31.55
C GLU A 295 -19.48 -7.60 30.33
N ILE A 296 -18.25 -8.04 30.59
CA ILE A 296 -17.26 -8.28 29.55
C ILE A 296 -17.30 -9.74 29.10
N ILE A 297 -17.48 -9.97 27.79
CA ILE A 297 -17.44 -11.31 27.19
C ILE A 297 -16.45 -11.39 26.03
N ASP A 298 -15.88 -12.57 25.84
CA ASP A 298 -15.09 -12.92 24.65
C ASP A 298 -16.05 -13.03 23.44
N SER A 299 -15.76 -12.34 22.34
CA SER A 299 -16.71 -12.30 21.20
C SER A 299 -16.11 -12.48 19.83
N ARG A 300 -14.82 -12.23 19.66
CA ARG A 300 -14.18 -12.27 18.35
C ARG A 300 -12.68 -12.45 18.46
N TRP A 301 -12.12 -13.10 17.46
CA TRP A 301 -10.68 -13.12 17.22
C TRP A 301 -10.31 -11.98 16.28
N ILE A 302 -9.24 -11.27 16.64
CA ILE A 302 -8.70 -10.18 15.84
C ILE A 302 -7.25 -10.50 15.46
N ILE A 303 -6.92 -10.21 14.20
CA ILE A 303 -5.54 -10.10 13.71
C ILE A 303 -5.39 -8.70 13.14
N LEU A 304 -4.39 -7.94 13.62
CA LEU A 304 -4.12 -6.58 13.20
C LEU A 304 -2.89 -6.53 12.30
N LYS A 305 -2.88 -5.62 11.33
CA LYS A 305 -1.68 -5.27 10.55
C LYS A 305 -1.58 -3.75 10.42
N VAL A 306 -0.45 -3.18 10.80
CA VAL A 306 -0.16 -1.76 10.59
C VAL A 306 0.57 -1.60 9.26
N GLU A 307 0.08 -0.73 8.39
CA GLU A 307 0.63 -0.51 7.05
C GLU A 307 1.32 0.85 6.93
N ARG A 308 0.92 1.83 7.74
CA ARG A 308 1.55 3.15 7.78
C ARG A 308 1.56 3.70 9.21
N ILE A 309 2.65 4.38 9.57
CA ILE A 309 2.79 5.08 10.85
C ILE A 309 3.19 6.53 10.56
N GLY A 310 2.33 7.48 10.96
CA GLY A 310 2.69 8.88 11.07
C GLY A 310 3.47 9.13 12.35
N LYS A 311 4.70 9.65 12.22
CA LYS A 311 5.58 9.90 13.38
C LYS A 311 5.09 11.02 14.29
N GLY A 312 4.16 11.85 13.82
CA GLY A 312 3.66 13.02 14.53
C GLY A 312 4.79 14.00 14.78
N LEU A 313 5.15 14.73 13.75
CA LEU A 313 6.30 15.62 13.79
C LEU A 313 5.99 16.84 14.67
N GLN A 314 6.88 17.14 15.62
CA GLN A 314 6.75 18.31 16.48
C GLN A 314 7.20 19.56 15.73
N GLY A 315 6.43 20.65 15.85
CA GLY A 315 6.79 21.96 15.29
C GLY A 315 5.66 22.57 14.44
N THR A 316 5.91 23.77 13.93
CA THR A 316 5.06 24.37 12.89
C THR A 316 5.38 23.76 11.52
N ALA A 317 4.46 23.89 10.56
CA ALA A 317 4.69 23.43 9.20
C ALA A 317 5.94 24.05 8.57
N GLU A 318 6.24 25.30 8.91
CA GLU A 318 7.39 26.06 8.44
C GLU A 318 8.69 25.53 9.05
N SER A 319 8.69 25.18 10.35
CA SER A 319 9.85 24.54 10.98
C SER A 319 10.16 23.18 10.37
N LEU A 320 9.11 22.42 10.04
CA LEU A 320 9.23 21.13 9.38
C LEU A 320 9.72 21.26 7.95
N LEU A 321 9.20 22.22 7.20
CA LEU A 321 9.70 22.49 5.86
C LEU A 321 11.19 22.84 5.88
N ALA A 322 11.65 23.58 6.89
CA ALA A 322 13.08 23.89 7.06
C ALA A 322 13.91 22.61 7.35
N ASP A 323 13.45 21.74 8.25
CA ASP A 323 14.11 20.47 8.55
C ASP A 323 14.14 19.53 7.34
N VAL A 324 13.05 19.46 6.58
CA VAL A 324 12.90 18.63 5.39
C VAL A 324 13.77 19.19 4.24
N ARG A 325 13.84 20.51 4.06
CA ARG A 325 14.81 21.16 3.15
C ARG A 325 16.25 20.74 3.48
N LYS A 326 16.61 20.72 4.76
CA LYS A 326 17.94 20.27 5.22
C LYS A 326 18.16 18.78 4.95
N GLN A 327 17.16 17.94 5.24
CA GLN A 327 17.20 16.49 4.99
C GLN A 327 17.49 16.19 3.51
N TYR A 328 16.82 16.88 2.59
CA TYR A 328 17.02 16.71 1.15
C TYR A 328 18.12 17.58 0.55
N LYS A 329 18.97 18.19 1.39
CA LYS A 329 20.14 18.99 0.96
C LYS A 329 19.74 20.09 -0.04
N ALA A 330 18.67 20.81 0.28
CA ALA A 330 18.26 21.98 -0.47
C ALA A 330 19.22 23.16 -0.20
N GLU A 331 19.76 23.74 -1.26
CA GLU A 331 20.65 24.90 -1.20
C GLU A 331 20.20 25.92 -2.25
N ILE A 332 20.10 27.20 -1.86
CA ILE A 332 19.84 28.34 -2.73
C ILE A 332 21.13 29.17 -2.79
N PHE A 333 21.56 29.59 -3.99
CA PHE A 333 22.87 30.21 -4.25
C PHE A 333 22.81 31.71 -4.45
#